data_AF-A0A927Z183-F1
#
_entry.id   AF-A0A927Z183-F1
#
_cell.length_a   1.000
_cell.length_b   1.000
_cell.length_c   1.000
_cell.angle_alpha   90.00
_cell.angle_beta   90.00
_cell.angle_gamma   90.00
#
_symmetry.space_group_name_H-M   'P 1'
#
loop_
_entity.id
_entity.type
_entity.pdbx_description
1 polymer ?
#
loop_
_entity_poly.entity_id
_entity_poly.type
_entity_poly.pdbx_seq_one_letter_code
_entity_poly.pdbx_strand_id
1 'polypeptide(L)'
;MRERYKYAGKTVKVKNGVGLNYFKEDMSGADLLIEDWAINLWHGKSWMVTVMEGNPAAVEYLKRIEVNGENNDVPIISDDVVGGKIDGISHIFHINELELEGLEEG
;
A
#
# COMPACT_ATOMS: atom_id res chain seq x y z
N MET A 1 -6.75 -10.76 -12.45
CA MET A 1 -7.25 -10.62 -11.06
C MET A 1 -6.61 -11.69 -10.22
N ARG A 2 -6.26 -11.38 -8.97
CA ARG A 2 -5.66 -12.29 -7.99
C ARG A 2 -6.75 -12.84 -7.07
N GLU A 3 -6.46 -13.94 -6.38
CA GLU A 3 -7.28 -14.34 -5.23
C GLU A 3 -7.29 -13.22 -4.19
N ARG A 4 -8.40 -13.08 -3.47
CA ARG A 4 -8.58 -12.05 -2.43
C ARG A 4 -7.41 -12.11 -1.45
N TYR A 5 -6.85 -10.95 -1.12
CA TYR A 5 -5.75 -10.87 -0.19
C TYR A 5 -6.15 -11.42 1.19
N LYS A 6 -5.27 -12.24 1.79
CA LYS A 6 -5.55 -12.91 3.06
C LYS A 6 -5.87 -11.96 4.23
N TYR A 7 -5.37 -10.72 4.17
CA TYR A 7 -5.64 -9.69 5.18
C TYR A 7 -6.69 -8.66 4.75
N ALA A 8 -7.43 -8.90 3.67
CA ALA A 8 -8.55 -8.05 3.26
C ALA A 8 -9.60 -7.93 4.38
N GLY A 9 -9.92 -6.70 4.79
CA GLY A 9 -10.80 -6.38 5.90
C GLY A 9 -10.14 -6.37 7.28
N LYS A 10 -8.81 -6.58 7.35
CA LYS A 10 -8.03 -6.45 8.58
C LYS A 10 -7.35 -5.09 8.66
N THR A 11 -7.18 -4.59 9.88
CA THR A 11 -6.36 -3.42 10.16
C THR A 11 -4.95 -3.87 10.51
N VAL A 12 -3.95 -3.28 9.85
CA VAL A 12 -2.53 -3.55 10.08
C VAL A 12 -1.79 -2.26 10.37
N LYS A 13 -0.64 -2.36 11.03
CA LYS A 13 0.25 -1.22 11.23
C LYS A 13 1.13 -0.99 10.01
N VAL A 14 1.28 0.27 9.64
CA VAL A 14 2.26 0.71 8.65
C VAL A 14 3.61 0.82 9.34
N LYS A 15 4.67 0.26 8.74
CA LYS A 15 6.02 0.30 9.29
C LYS A 15 6.55 1.73 9.38
N ASN A 16 7.59 1.91 10.18
CA ASN A 16 8.31 3.17 10.22
C ASN A 16 9.05 3.45 8.90
N GLY A 17 9.22 4.73 8.58
CA GLY A 17 10.05 5.16 7.45
C GLY A 17 9.40 4.95 6.09
N VAL A 18 8.08 4.74 6.03
CA VAL A 18 7.33 4.64 4.77
C VAL A 18 7.18 5.98 4.05
N GLY A 19 7.41 7.10 4.75
CA GLY A 19 7.32 8.44 4.21
C GLY A 19 5.93 9.08 4.35
N LEU A 20 5.72 10.14 3.59
CA LEU A 20 4.57 11.02 3.72
C LEU A 20 3.44 10.67 2.75
N ASN A 21 2.19 10.96 3.15
CA ASN A 21 1.04 10.98 2.24
C ASN A 21 1.01 12.26 1.37
N TYR A 22 0.01 12.38 0.51
CA TYR A 22 -0.22 13.54 -0.35
C TYR A 22 -0.41 14.86 0.42
N PHE A 23 -0.90 14.79 1.66
CA PHE A 23 -1.08 15.92 2.57
C PHE A 23 0.19 16.27 3.37
N LYS A 24 1.31 15.59 3.11
CA LYS A 24 2.60 15.74 3.80
C LYS A 24 2.60 15.28 5.25
N GLU A 25 1.73 14.34 5.59
CA GLU A 25 1.65 13.73 6.91
C GLU A 25 2.42 12.40 6.90
N ASP A 26 3.21 12.15 7.95
CA ASP A 26 3.95 10.89 8.11
C ASP A 26 2.97 9.74 8.37
N MET A 27 3.10 8.66 7.59
CA MET A 27 2.23 7.48 7.70
C MET A 27 2.82 6.36 8.57
N SER A 28 4.00 6.57 9.15
CA SER A 28 4.64 5.61 10.06
C SER A 28 3.74 5.30 11.27
N GLY A 29 3.47 4.02 11.53
CA GLY A 29 2.63 3.55 12.64
C GLY A 29 1.12 3.75 12.46
N ALA A 30 0.69 4.25 11.30
CA ALA A 30 -0.73 4.43 10.99
C ALA A 30 -1.48 3.08 10.94
N ASP A 31 -2.77 3.12 11.26
CA ASP A 31 -3.67 1.98 11.13
C ASP A 31 -4.26 1.93 9.71
N LEU A 32 -3.81 0.95 8.93
CA LEU A 32 -4.28 0.72 7.57
C LEU A 32 -5.36 -0.37 7.57
N LEU A 33 -6.61 -0.02 7.24
CA LEU A 33 -7.64 -0.98 6.91
C LEU A 33 -7.42 -1.48 5.47
N ILE A 34 -6.96 -2.72 5.31
CA ILE A 34 -6.69 -3.30 4.00
C ILE A 34 -8.00 -3.63 3.28
N GLU A 35 -8.15 -3.17 2.04
CA GLU A 35 -9.32 -3.50 1.20
C GLU A 35 -9.06 -4.79 0.41
N ASP A 36 -8.03 -4.81 -0.44
CA ASP A 36 -7.56 -5.98 -1.19
C ASP A 36 -6.21 -5.67 -1.88
N TRP A 37 -5.70 -6.60 -2.69
CA TRP A 37 -4.66 -6.31 -3.68
C TRP A 37 -5.08 -5.14 -4.58
N ALA A 38 -4.17 -4.20 -4.84
CA ALA A 38 -4.49 -3.04 -5.69
C ALA A 38 -4.95 -3.46 -7.11
N ILE A 39 -4.37 -4.55 -7.64
CA ILE A 39 -4.77 -5.12 -8.94
C ILE A 39 -6.23 -5.59 -8.97
N ASN A 40 -6.80 -6.01 -7.84
CA ASN A 40 -8.21 -6.39 -7.76
C ASN A 40 -9.10 -5.16 -7.70
N LEU A 41 -8.71 -4.15 -6.91
CA LEU A 41 -9.41 -2.86 -6.80
C LEU A 41 -9.49 -2.12 -8.13
N TRP A 42 -8.53 -2.36 -9.04
CA TRP A 42 -8.46 -1.70 -10.34
C TRP A 42 -8.69 -2.64 -11.52
N HIS A 43 -9.57 -3.62 -11.34
CA HIS A 43 -10.08 -4.46 -12.43
C HIS A 43 -9.00 -5.20 -13.24
N GLY A 44 -7.93 -5.62 -12.57
CA GLY A 44 -6.82 -6.37 -13.17
C GLY A 44 -5.64 -5.51 -13.61
N LYS A 45 -5.65 -4.19 -13.37
CA LYS A 45 -4.54 -3.30 -13.75
C LYS A 45 -3.46 -3.22 -12.67
N SER A 46 -2.21 -3.31 -13.09
CA SER A 46 -1.05 -3.02 -12.25
C SER A 46 -1.06 -1.55 -11.81
N TRP A 47 -0.52 -1.27 -10.62
CA TRP A 47 -0.35 0.10 -10.15
C TRP A 47 0.50 0.95 -11.08
N MET A 48 1.47 0.36 -11.77
CA MET A 48 2.32 1.08 -12.73
C MET A 48 1.50 1.62 -13.91
N VAL A 49 0.52 0.85 -14.39
CA VAL A 49 -0.41 1.31 -15.44
C VAL A 49 -1.33 2.38 -14.87
N THR A 50 -1.85 2.17 -13.66
CA THR A 50 -2.79 3.08 -13.01
C THR A 50 -2.14 4.43 -12.62
N VAL A 51 -0.83 4.48 -12.39
CA VAL A 51 -0.05 5.72 -12.30
C VAL A 51 -0.13 6.52 -13.60
N MET A 52 0.06 5.87 -14.76
CA MET A 52 0.00 6.55 -16.06
C MET A 52 -1.39 7.09 -16.38
N GLU A 53 -2.43 6.48 -15.80
CA GLU A 53 -3.82 6.94 -15.90
C GLU A 53 -4.15 8.07 -14.90
N GLY A 54 -3.19 8.48 -14.06
CA GLY A 54 -3.33 9.62 -13.14
C GLY A 54 -4.06 9.30 -11.85
N ASN A 55 -4.12 8.03 -11.43
CA ASN A 55 -4.73 7.68 -10.15
C ASN A 55 -3.95 8.31 -8.97
N PRO A 56 -4.61 9.11 -8.11
CA PRO A 56 -3.91 9.83 -7.05
C PRO A 56 -3.16 8.93 -6.07
N ALA A 57 -3.75 7.80 -5.64
CA ALA A 57 -3.12 6.87 -4.71
C ALA A 57 -1.90 6.18 -5.33
N ALA A 58 -1.97 5.86 -6.63
CA ALA A 58 -0.85 5.27 -7.36
C ALA A 58 0.30 6.27 -7.53
N VAL A 59 -0.02 7.54 -7.85
CA VAL A 59 0.98 8.61 -7.99
C VAL A 59 1.63 8.97 -6.65
N GLU A 60 0.85 9.01 -5.57
CA GLU A 60 1.39 9.15 -4.21
C GLU A 60 2.35 8.01 -3.88
N TYR A 61 1.91 6.77 -4.11
CA TYR A 61 2.73 5.58 -3.89
C TYR A 61 4.05 5.63 -4.64
N LEU A 62 4.05 5.92 -5.94
CA LEU A 62 5.27 6.04 -6.75
C LEU A 62 6.26 7.04 -6.13
N LYS A 63 5.81 8.28 -5.86
CA LYS A 63 6.67 9.32 -5.28
C LYS A 63 7.20 8.92 -3.92
N ARG A 64 6.38 8.22 -3.14
CA ARG A 64 6.72 7.81 -1.78
C ARG A 64 7.80 6.74 -1.78
N ILE A 65 7.69 5.73 -2.65
CA ILE A 65 8.68 4.65 -2.75
C ILE A 65 9.98 5.08 -3.44
N GLU A 66 9.93 6.05 -4.37
CA GLU A 66 11.13 6.64 -4.98
C GLU A 66 12.06 7.28 -3.94
N VAL A 67 11.49 7.81 -2.85
CA VAL A 67 12.24 8.50 -1.79
C VAL A 67 12.51 7.61 -0.59
N ASN A 68 11.57 6.73 -0.22
CA ASN A 68 11.61 6.00 1.05
C ASN A 68 11.58 4.47 0.91
N GLY A 69 11.48 3.95 -0.31
CA GLY A 69 11.30 2.50 -0.55
C GLY A 69 12.44 1.65 0.00
N GLU A 70 13.67 2.19 0.01
CA GLU A 70 14.84 1.51 0.57
C GLU A 70 14.72 1.25 2.08
N ASN A 71 13.91 2.04 2.82
CA ASN A 71 13.74 1.85 4.26
C ASN A 71 13.02 0.53 4.61
N ASN A 72 12.29 -0.05 3.66
CA ASN A 72 11.48 -1.25 3.86
C ASN A 72 11.69 -2.27 2.71
N ASP A 73 12.84 -2.23 2.03
CA ASP A 73 13.18 -3.15 0.94
C ASP A 73 12.07 -3.25 -0.13
N VAL A 74 11.46 -2.12 -0.49
CA VAL A 74 10.36 -2.07 -1.46
C VAL A 74 10.91 -2.20 -2.88
N PRO A 75 10.56 -3.26 -3.64
CA PRO A 75 10.96 -3.36 -5.03
C PRO A 75 10.21 -2.33 -5.87
N ILE A 76 10.95 -1.57 -6.69
CA ILE A 76 10.37 -0.56 -7.59
C ILE A 76 9.41 -1.19 -8.61
N ILE A 77 9.62 -2.45 -9.00
CA ILE A 77 8.80 -3.18 -9.97
C ILE A 77 8.21 -4.41 -9.29
N SER A 78 7.09 -4.22 -8.59
CA SER A 78 6.34 -5.28 -7.92
C SER A 78 4.86 -4.95 -7.85
N ASP A 79 3.99 -5.90 -8.18
CA ASP A 79 2.53 -5.79 -7.99
C ASP A 79 2.05 -6.36 -6.64
N ASP A 80 2.99 -6.68 -5.73
CA ASP A 80 2.68 -7.12 -4.37
C ASP A 80 2.35 -5.92 -3.47
N VAL A 81 1.35 -5.18 -3.94
CA VAL A 81 0.84 -3.96 -3.33
C VAL A 81 -0.64 -4.12 -3.01
N VAL A 82 -1.03 -3.60 -1.85
CA VAL A 82 -2.42 -3.63 -1.37
C VAL A 82 -2.96 -2.21 -1.32
N GLY A 83 -4.23 -2.06 -1.66
CA GLY A 83 -4.97 -0.84 -1.40
C GLY A 83 -5.65 -0.93 -0.04
N GLY A 84 -5.69 0.18 0.67
CA GLY A 84 -6.38 0.28 1.95
C GLY A 84 -6.69 1.71 2.32
N LYS A 85 -7.26 1.89 3.51
CA LYS A 85 -7.65 3.19 4.03
C LYS A 85 -6.97 3.51 5.35
N ILE A 86 -6.42 4.70 5.45
CA ILE A 86 -5.97 5.34 6.71
C ILE A 86 -6.90 6.53 6.92
N ASP A 87 -7.60 6.58 8.06
CA ASP A 87 -8.59 7.62 8.38
C ASP A 87 -9.62 7.88 7.26
N GLY A 88 -9.98 6.82 6.52
CA GLY A 88 -10.94 6.86 5.41
C GLY A 88 -10.37 7.28 4.05
N ILE A 89 -9.09 7.67 3.99
CA ILE A 89 -8.40 8.10 2.77
C ILE A 89 -7.71 6.89 2.15
N SER A 90 -7.86 6.71 0.83
CA SER A 90 -7.29 5.57 0.10
C SER A 90 -5.81 5.76 -0.20
N HIS A 91 -5.02 4.74 0.16
CA HIS A 91 -3.58 4.66 -0.04
C HIS A 91 -3.18 3.28 -0.57
N ILE A 92 -1.94 3.17 -1.02
CA ILE A 92 -1.34 1.92 -1.48
C ILE A 92 -0.01 1.70 -0.77
N PHE A 93 0.23 0.45 -0.41
CA PHE A 93 1.46 0.02 0.22
C PHE A 93 1.96 -1.27 -0.40
N HIS A 94 3.27 -1.39 -0.55
CA HIS A 94 3.89 -2.70 -0.76
C HIS A 94 3.76 -3.52 0.52
N ILE A 95 3.61 -4.85 0.41
CA ILE A 95 3.48 -5.72 1.58
C ILE A 95 4.65 -5.60 2.56
N ASN A 96 5.86 -5.27 2.08
CA ASN A 96 7.04 -5.07 2.93
C ASN A 96 6.92 -3.84 3.84
N GLU A 97 6.03 -2.91 3.54
CA GLU A 97 5.79 -1.68 4.31
C GLU A 97 4.81 -1.89 5.46
N LEU A 98 4.32 -3.11 5.65
CA LEU A 98 3.25 -3.44 6.59
C LEU A 98 3.75 -4.44 7.65
N GLU A 99 3.31 -4.24 8.89
CA GLU A 99 3.52 -5.19 9.97
C GLU A 99 2.48 -6.32 9.86
N LEU A 100 2.85 -7.38 9.15
CA LEU A 100 1.99 -8.54 8.87
C LEU A 100 2.27 -9.74 9.79
N GLU A 101 3.42 -9.74 10.46
CA GLU A 101 3.87 -10.78 11.37
C GLU A 101 3.07 -10.68 12.67
N GLY A 102 2.23 -11.68 12.95
CA GLY A 102 1.31 -11.70 14.11
C GLY A 102 -0.17 -11.84 13.74
N LEU A 103 -0.53 -11.75 12.46
CA LEU A 103 -1.89 -12.01 11.97
C LEU A 103 -2.10 -13.45 11.45
N GLU A 104 -1.07 -14.29 11.54
CA GLU A 104 -1.10 -15.68 11.04
C GLU A 104 -1.64 -16.70 12.06
N GLU A 105 -1.84 -16.31 13.32
CA GLU A 105 -2.26 -17.22 14.41
C GLU A 105 -3.65 -16.92 15.03
N GLY A 106 -4.48 -16.08 14.38
CA GLY A 106 -5.78 -15.64 14.90
C GLY A 106 -7.00 -16.28 14.26
#